data_AF-A0A958MBZ8-F1
#
_entry.id   AF-A0A958MBZ8-F1
#
_cell.length_a   1.000
_cell.length_b   1.000
_cell.length_c   1.000
_cell.angle_alpha   90.00
_cell.angle_beta   90.00
_cell.angle_gamma   90.00
#
_symmetry.space_group_name_H-M   'P 1'
#
loop_
_entity.id
_entity.type
_entity.pdbx_description
1 polymer ?
#
loop_
_entity_poly.entity_id
_entity_poly.type
_entity_poly.pdbx_seq_one_letter_code
_entity_poly.pdbx_strand_id
1 'polypeptide(L)'
;MNHFDYRASLQSTCLGLFWLCCVLIQLGQAQESPATADKIRGLWIVRHNMNSPETIERFLKFAEAYRFTDLFVQVRGRGDAYYESRFEPTAEGVNPGFDPLSYLLLRNEQYRFRIHAWVNIFYFWSSPN
;
A
#
# COMPACT_ATOMS: atom_id res chain seq x y z
N MET A 1 73.40 10.98 -11.17
CA MET A 1 72.71 10.52 -9.94
C MET A 1 71.28 11.01 -10.07
N ASN A 2 70.41 10.18 -10.67
CA ASN A 2 69.07 10.61 -11.10
C ASN A 2 68.13 10.54 -9.90
N HIS A 3 67.72 11.70 -9.40
CA HIS A 3 66.69 11.80 -8.37
C HIS A 3 65.35 11.46 -9.05
N PHE A 4 64.95 10.18 -9.01
CA PHE A 4 63.64 9.74 -9.48
C PHE A 4 62.57 10.35 -8.55
N ASP A 5 61.67 11.14 -9.12
CA ASP A 5 60.61 11.86 -8.39
C ASP A 5 59.45 10.93 -8.02
N TYR A 6 59.58 10.25 -6.87
CA TYR A 6 58.53 9.39 -6.29
C TYR A 6 57.23 10.15 -5.94
N ARG A 7 57.29 11.48 -5.83
CA ARG A 7 56.13 12.32 -5.47
C ARG A 7 55.06 12.38 -6.57
N ALA A 8 55.45 12.31 -7.83
CA ALA A 8 54.52 12.34 -8.96
C ALA A 8 53.76 11.01 -9.13
N SER A 9 54.39 9.87 -8.83
CA SER A 9 53.74 8.56 -8.95
C SER A 9 52.71 8.30 -7.84
N LEU A 10 52.96 8.82 -6.64
CA LEU A 10 52.05 8.74 -5.48
C LEU A 10 50.77 9.57 -5.68
N GLN A 11 50.84 10.76 -6.29
CA GLN A 11 49.66 11.58 -6.56
C GLN A 11 48.73 10.96 -7.62
N SER A 12 49.30 10.41 -8.70
CA SER A 12 48.53 9.77 -9.78
C SER A 12 47.85 8.47 -9.35
N THR A 13 48.46 7.69 -8.46
CA THR A 13 47.84 6.47 -7.92
C THR A 13 46.70 6.79 -6.94
N CYS A 14 46.85 7.81 -6.10
CA CYS A 14 45.76 8.28 -5.24
C CYS A 14 44.55 8.80 -6.03
N LEU A 15 44.77 9.54 -7.12
CA LEU A 15 43.72 10.00 -8.02
C LEU A 15 43.02 8.84 -8.74
N GLY A 16 43.77 7.84 -9.19
CA GLY A 16 43.22 6.63 -9.85
C GLY A 16 42.38 5.76 -8.90
N LEU A 17 42.83 5.55 -7.67
CA LEU A 17 42.09 4.82 -6.63
C LEU A 17 40.81 5.55 -6.22
N PHE A 18 40.86 6.89 -6.12
CA PHE A 18 39.68 7.69 -5.83
C PHE A 18 38.65 7.61 -6.96
N TRP A 19 39.10 7.70 -8.22
CA TRP A 19 38.23 7.58 -9.39
C TRP A 19 37.59 6.19 -9.49
N LEU A 20 38.36 5.13 -9.22
CA LEU A 20 37.85 3.76 -9.20
C LEU A 20 36.82 3.54 -8.08
N CYS A 21 37.06 4.09 -6.89
CA CYS A 21 36.08 4.10 -5.80
C CYS A 21 34.80 4.84 -6.20
N CYS A 22 34.90 6.02 -6.83
CA CYS A 22 33.73 6.75 -7.30
C CYS A 22 32.92 5.95 -8.33
N VAL A 23 33.57 5.25 -9.26
CA VAL A 23 32.89 4.39 -10.25
C VAL A 23 32.23 3.18 -9.59
N LEU A 24 32.88 2.55 -8.61
CA LEU A 24 32.29 1.44 -7.85
C LEU A 24 31.10 1.89 -6.99
N ILE A 25 31.17 3.08 -6.41
CA ILE A 25 30.06 3.69 -5.67
C ILE A 25 28.89 3.98 -6.61
N GLN A 26 29.15 4.54 -7.80
CA GLN A 26 28.11 4.83 -8.81
C GLN A 26 27.45 3.57 -9.37
N LEU A 27 28.19 2.48 -9.59
CA LEU A 27 27.63 1.19 -9.99
C LEU A 27 26.82 0.50 -8.88
N GLY A 28 27.15 0.78 -7.61
CA GLY A 28 26.45 0.24 -6.44
C GLY A 28 25.21 1.03 -6.02
N GLN A 29 24.96 2.22 -6.58
CA GLN A 29 23.68 2.89 -6.38
C GLN A 29 22.63 2.17 -7.25
N ALA A 30 21.83 1.31 -6.63
CA ALA A 30 20.55 0.92 -7.21
C ALA A 30 19.77 2.21 -7.43
N GLN A 31 19.59 2.60 -8.69
CA GLN A 31 18.82 3.76 -9.04
C GLN A 31 17.37 3.50 -8.62
N GLU A 32 16.95 4.02 -7.47
CA GLU A 32 15.55 4.12 -7.12
C GLU A 32 14.92 5.04 -8.16
N SER A 33 14.31 4.42 -9.17
CA SER A 33 13.50 5.15 -10.14
C SER A 33 12.47 5.94 -9.34
N PRO A 34 12.28 7.25 -9.59
CA PRO A 34 11.22 8.00 -8.94
C PRO A 34 9.94 7.22 -9.18
N ALA A 35 9.25 6.82 -8.11
CA ALA A 35 8.01 6.08 -8.21
C ALA A 35 7.07 6.91 -9.09
N THR A 36 6.96 6.56 -10.36
CA THR A 36 5.90 7.07 -11.22
C THR A 36 4.65 6.60 -10.53
N ALA A 37 3.89 7.50 -9.92
CA ALA A 37 2.69 7.14 -9.18
C ALA A 37 1.82 6.30 -10.12
N ASP A 38 1.73 4.99 -9.85
CA ASP A 38 1.06 4.07 -10.73
C ASP A 38 -0.36 4.57 -10.98
N LYS A 39 -0.75 4.62 -12.26
CA LYS A 39 -2.03 5.17 -12.71
C LYS A 39 -3.18 4.55 -11.89
N ILE A 40 -3.86 5.40 -11.12
CA ILE A 40 -4.97 4.99 -10.27
C ILE A 40 -6.17 4.62 -11.14
N ARG A 41 -6.68 3.40 -10.95
CA ARG A 41 -7.99 2.93 -11.38
C ARG A 41 -8.74 2.55 -10.11
N GLY A 42 -9.57 3.48 -9.64
CA GLY A 42 -10.27 3.36 -8.36
C GLY A 42 -11.63 2.71 -8.50
N LEU A 43 -11.96 1.80 -7.56
CA LEU A 43 -13.28 1.23 -7.37
C LEU A 43 -13.81 1.61 -5.99
N TRP A 44 -15.02 2.13 -5.96
CA TRP A 44 -15.69 2.52 -4.73
C TRP A 44 -16.56 1.37 -4.22
N ILE A 45 -16.31 0.91 -2.99
CA ILE A 45 -17.04 -0.20 -2.37
C ILE A 45 -17.93 0.37 -1.27
N VAL A 46 -19.24 0.18 -1.43
CA VAL A 46 -20.22 0.62 -0.44
C VAL A 46 -20.34 -0.39 0.69
N ARG A 47 -20.72 0.08 1.88
CA ARG A 47 -20.77 -0.71 3.12
C ARG A 47 -21.54 -2.04 3.03
N HIS A 48 -22.61 -2.09 2.22
CA HIS A 48 -23.42 -3.30 2.08
C HIS A 48 -22.68 -4.45 1.36
N ASN A 49 -21.55 -4.16 0.70
CA ASN A 49 -20.66 -5.16 0.12
C ASN A 49 -19.60 -5.69 1.09
N MET A 50 -19.60 -5.23 2.35
CA MET A 50 -18.71 -5.66 3.42
C MET A 50 -19.41 -6.54 4.46
N ASN A 51 -20.63 -7.01 4.19
CA ASN A 51 -21.41 -7.77 5.16
C ASN A 51 -21.02 -9.25 5.26
N SER A 52 -20.44 -9.83 4.21
CA SER A 52 -20.14 -11.26 4.17
C SER A 52 -18.87 -11.58 3.38
N PRO A 53 -18.24 -12.74 3.62
CA PRO A 53 -17.12 -13.23 2.83
C PRO A 53 -17.43 -13.29 1.33
N GLU A 54 -18.64 -13.71 0.97
CA GLU A 54 -19.06 -13.92 -0.42
C GLU A 54 -19.18 -12.60 -1.19
N THR A 55 -19.68 -11.54 -0.55
CA THR A 55 -19.77 -10.21 -1.16
C THR A 55 -18.37 -9.60 -1.33
N ILE A 56 -17.47 -9.85 -0.38
CA ILE A 56 -16.06 -9.44 -0.46
C ILE A 56 -15.34 -10.12 -1.62
N GLU A 57 -15.41 -11.46 -1.71
CA GLU A 57 -14.80 -12.19 -2.84
C GLU A 57 -15.34 -11.72 -4.20
N ARG A 58 -16.63 -11.40 -4.27
CA ARG A 58 -17.26 -10.97 -5.50
C ARG A 58 -16.68 -9.66 -6.00
N PHE A 59 -16.53 -8.65 -5.14
CA PHE A 59 -15.96 -7.38 -5.59
C PHE A 59 -14.45 -7.47 -5.83
N LEU A 60 -13.72 -8.34 -5.13
CA LEU A 60 -12.29 -8.57 -5.38
C LEU A 60 -12.06 -9.18 -6.78
N LYS A 61 -12.83 -10.22 -7.13
CA LYS A 61 -12.81 -10.82 -8.48
C LYS A 61 -13.23 -9.83 -9.55
N PHE A 62 -14.24 -9.00 -9.27
CA PHE A 62 -14.64 -7.93 -10.17
C PHE A 62 -13.50 -6.93 -10.37
N ALA A 63 -12.87 -6.47 -9.28
CA ALA A 63 -11.75 -5.52 -9.34
C ALA A 63 -10.58 -6.08 -10.17
N GLU A 64 -10.27 -7.36 -10.01
CA GLU A 64 -9.22 -8.06 -10.76
C GLU A 64 -9.54 -8.13 -12.25
N ALA A 65 -10.73 -8.62 -12.59
CA ALA A 65 -11.17 -8.81 -13.97
C ALA A 65 -11.13 -7.51 -14.79
N TYR A 66 -11.46 -6.38 -14.15
CA TYR A 66 -11.45 -5.07 -14.80
C TYR A 66 -10.14 -4.29 -14.58
N ARG A 67 -9.15 -4.91 -13.94
CA ARG A 67 -7.82 -4.35 -13.69
C ARG A 67 -7.88 -3.05 -12.89
N PHE A 68 -8.67 -2.99 -11.84
CA PHE A 68 -8.57 -1.90 -10.86
C PHE A 68 -7.26 -1.99 -10.06
N THR A 69 -6.82 -0.88 -9.49
CA THR A 69 -5.58 -0.80 -8.70
C THR A 69 -5.86 -0.38 -7.25
N ASP A 70 -6.96 0.35 -7.02
CA ASP A 70 -7.28 0.97 -5.74
C ASP A 70 -8.73 0.67 -5.38
N LEU A 71 -8.96 0.19 -4.14
CA LEU A 71 -10.28 -0.04 -3.59
C LEU A 71 -10.53 0.96 -2.47
N PHE A 72 -11.55 1.81 -2.64
CA PHE A 72 -12.01 2.76 -1.63
C PHE A 72 -13.18 2.13 -0.90
N VAL A 73 -12.91 1.58 0.29
CA VAL A 73 -13.83 0.67 0.98
C VAL A 73 -14.51 1.35 2.14
N GLN A 74 -15.84 1.43 2.13
CA GLN A 74 -16.59 2.00 3.25
C GLN A 74 -16.53 1.09 4.48
N VAL A 75 -15.64 1.40 5.43
CA VAL A 75 -15.47 0.62 6.66
C VAL A 75 -16.28 1.17 7.84
N ARG A 76 -16.76 2.42 7.73
CA ARG A 76 -17.68 3.06 8.69
C ARG A 76 -18.83 3.74 7.96
N GLY A 77 -20.07 3.37 8.31
CA GLY A 77 -21.28 3.81 7.61
C GLY A 77 -22.07 4.87 8.37
N ARG A 78 -22.86 4.44 9.36
CA ARG A 78 -23.89 5.20 10.09
C ARG A 78 -23.54 5.44 11.57
N GLY A 79 -22.25 5.44 11.90
CA GLY A 79 -21.80 5.23 13.28
C GLY A 79 -21.72 3.75 13.64
N ASP A 80 -21.47 2.92 12.63
CA ASP A 80 -21.28 1.49 12.76
C ASP A 80 -20.01 1.03 12.04
N ALA A 81 -19.39 -0.02 12.55
CA ALA A 81 -18.10 -0.53 12.09
C ALA A 81 -18.23 -1.86 11.34
N TYR A 82 -17.58 -1.92 10.17
CA TYR A 82 -17.34 -3.16 9.41
C TYR A 82 -15.95 -3.72 9.72
N TYR A 83 -15.55 -3.64 10.99
CA TYR A 83 -14.31 -4.11 11.57
C TYR A 83 -14.47 -4.27 13.08
N GLU A 84 -13.60 -5.03 13.75
CA GLU A 84 -13.60 -5.11 15.21
C GLU A 84 -13.23 -3.75 15.83
N SER A 85 -14.20 -3.10 16.47
CA SER A 85 -14.05 -1.77 17.07
C SER A 85 -14.27 -1.81 18.57
N ARG A 86 -13.51 -0.99 19.31
CA ARG A 86 -13.73 -0.73 20.74
C ARG A 86 -14.64 0.48 20.99
N PHE A 87 -14.93 1.26 19.95
CA PHE A 87 -15.60 2.56 20.06
C PHE A 87 -16.98 2.56 19.40
N GLU A 88 -17.15 1.79 18.33
CA GLU A 88 -18.35 1.78 17.50
C GLU A 88 -18.99 0.40 17.56
N PRO A 89 -20.33 0.31 17.51
CA PRO A 89 -21.00 -0.98 17.39
C PRO A 89 -20.68 -1.64 16.04
N THR A 90 -20.72 -2.97 16.01
CA THR A 90 -20.68 -3.73 14.75
C THR A 90 -21.87 -3.35 13.87
N ALA A 91 -21.61 -3.22 12.56
CA ALA A 91 -22.64 -2.86 11.60
C ALA A 91 -23.75 -3.90 11.43
N GLU A 92 -24.94 -3.38 11.15
CA GLU A 92 -26.12 -4.19 10.90
C GLU A 92 -25.89 -5.11 9.69
N GLY A 93 -26.24 -6.39 9.85
CA GLY A 93 -26.08 -7.41 8.81
C GLY A 93 -24.68 -8.04 8.74
N VAL A 94 -23.74 -7.63 9.60
CA VAL A 94 -22.49 -8.36 9.83
C VAL A 94 -22.75 -9.45 10.87
N ASN A 95 -22.38 -10.69 10.55
CA ASN A 95 -22.55 -11.81 11.47
C ASN A 95 -21.70 -11.63 12.75
N PRO A 96 -22.19 -12.01 13.94
CA PRO A 96 -21.40 -11.97 15.17
C PRO A 96 -20.08 -12.75 15.03
N GLY A 97 -18.97 -12.13 15.41
CA GLY A 97 -17.63 -12.72 15.33
C GLY A 97 -17.00 -12.69 13.94
N PHE A 98 -17.64 -12.09 12.94
CA PHE A 98 -17.03 -11.82 11.64
C PHE A 98 -16.43 -10.42 11.63
N ASP A 99 -15.15 -10.31 11.28
CA ASP A 99 -14.46 -9.04 10.98
C ASP A 99 -14.29 -8.86 9.47
N PRO A 100 -15.13 -8.05 8.81
CA PRO A 100 -15.06 -7.85 7.37
C PRO A 100 -13.77 -7.22 6.87
N LEU A 101 -13.23 -6.23 7.59
CA LEU A 101 -12.01 -5.54 7.17
C LEU A 101 -10.81 -6.48 7.29
N SER A 102 -10.70 -7.21 8.40
CA SER A 102 -9.64 -8.21 8.57
C SER A 102 -9.73 -9.30 7.50
N TYR A 103 -10.93 -9.79 7.19
CA TYR A 103 -11.15 -10.75 6.10
C TYR A 103 -10.74 -10.17 4.74
N LEU A 104 -11.17 -8.95 4.40
CA LEU A 104 -10.78 -8.27 3.17
C LEU A 104 -9.26 -8.16 3.04
N LEU A 105 -8.55 -7.71 4.08
CA LEU A 105 -7.10 -7.55 4.05
C LEU A 105 -6.39 -8.89 3.80
N LEU A 106 -6.82 -9.95 4.49
CA LEU A 106 -6.28 -11.30 4.30
C LEU A 106 -6.48 -11.79 2.86
N ARG A 107 -7.68 -11.62 2.30
CA ARG A 107 -7.97 -12.06 0.93
C ARG A 107 -7.25 -11.22 -0.11
N ASN A 108 -7.09 -9.92 0.16
CA ASN A 108 -6.38 -8.99 -0.71
C ASN A 108 -4.89 -9.34 -0.89
N GLU A 109 -4.27 -10.12 -0.01
CA GLU A 109 -2.89 -10.59 -0.21
C GLU A 109 -2.69 -11.32 -1.55
N GLN A 110 -3.75 -11.99 -2.05
CA GLN A 110 -3.73 -12.71 -3.33
C GLN A 110 -3.84 -11.75 -4.53
N TYR A 111 -4.52 -10.62 -4.36
CA TYR A 111 -4.85 -9.68 -5.44
C TYR A 111 -3.91 -8.46 -5.50
N ARG A 112 -3.35 -8.07 -4.35
CA ARG A 112 -2.45 -6.92 -4.16
C ARG A 112 -3.06 -5.57 -4.53
N PHE A 113 -4.35 -5.34 -4.28
CA PHE A 113 -4.94 -4.01 -4.43
C PHE A 113 -4.48 -3.05 -3.33
N ARG A 114 -4.42 -1.76 -3.63
CA ARG A 114 -4.27 -0.71 -2.62
C ARG A 114 -5.62 -0.47 -1.95
N ILE A 115 -5.74 -0.83 -0.68
CA ILE A 115 -6.98 -0.65 0.10
C ILE A 115 -6.95 0.69 0.81
N HIS A 116 -7.94 1.53 0.53
CA HIS A 116 -8.15 2.83 1.16
C HIS A 116 -9.41 2.78 2.01
N ALA A 117 -9.26 2.91 3.32
CA ALA A 117 -10.40 2.92 4.24
C ALA A 117 -11.20 4.23 4.10
N TRP A 118 -12.46 4.12 3.70
CA TRP A 118 -13.40 5.23 3.63
C TRP A 118 -14.31 5.24 4.86
N VAL A 119 -14.35 6.38 5.52
CA VAL A 119 -15.05 6.62 6.78
C VAL A 119 -15.97 7.82 6.61
N ASN A 120 -17.26 7.64 6.87
CA ASN A 120 -18.15 8.79 7.05
C ASN A 120 -17.86 9.41 8.41
N ILE A 121 -17.64 10.73 8.51
CA ILE A 121 -17.29 11.39 9.77
C ILE A 121 -18.54 11.77 10.56
N PHE A 122 -19.43 12.59 9.97
CA PHE A 122 -20.59 13.18 10.65
C PHE A 122 -21.91 12.43 10.44
N TYR A 123 -21.90 11.27 9.78
CA TYR A 123 -23.11 10.53 9.47
C TYR A 123 -23.46 9.55 10.60
N PHE A 124 -24.31 10.00 11.52
CA PHE A 124 -24.88 9.18 12.59
C PHE A 124 -26.38 9.10 12.37
N TRP A 125 -26.92 7.91 12.11
CA TRP A 125 -28.36 7.73 11.91
C TRP A 125 -28.83 6.46 12.61
N SER A 126 -29.71 6.63 13.58
CA SER A 126 -30.40 5.54 14.27
C SER A 126 -31.87 5.54 13.83
N SER A 127 -32.29 4.56 13.03
CA SER A 127 -33.71 4.21 13.00
C SER A 127 -34.04 3.49 14.29
N PRO A 128 -35.16 3.78 14.95
CA PRO A 128 -35.77 2.78 15.82
C PRO A 128 -36.14 1.58 14.94
N ASN A 129 -35.74 0.38 15.36
CA ASN A 129 -36.28 -0.87 14.85
C ASN A 129 -37.68 -1.10 15.42
#